data_AF-A0A016QN18-F1
#
_entry.id   AF-A0A016QN18-F1
#
_cell.length_a   1.000
_cell.length_b   1.000
_cell.length_c   1.000
_cell.angle_alpha   90.00
_cell.angle_beta   90.00
_cell.angle_gamma   90.00
#
_symmetry.space_group_name_H-M   'P 1'
#
loop_
_entity.id
_entity.type
_entity.pdbx_description
1 polymer ?
#
loop_
_entity_poly.entity_id
_entity_poly.type
_entity_poly.pdbx_seq_one_letter_code
_entity_poly.pdbx_strand_id
1 'polypeptide(L)'
;MDTLLKKAGTMLAHLDLFTHMLHLRGLLQLAAHMEERGDRVTLISPEMITLVGADMTSDASVTTSKGATVEAGNAYSVLRTLKGHDAPEYAVTREELKALNARAVSELEASDAMRAFGETLTRLGVPGAASAAAAATPAEAAPERPARSRRTPEGDGASEQPAA
;
A
#
# COMPACT_ATOMS: atom_id res chain seq x y z
N MET A 1 -0.54 13.66 33.53
CA MET A 1 0.07 12.40 33.03
C MET A 1 -0.98 11.47 32.44
N ASP A 2 -2.21 11.49 32.97
CA ASP A 2 -3.37 10.67 32.55
C ASP A 2 -3.73 10.74 31.06
N THR A 3 -3.45 11.86 30.39
CA THR A 3 -3.74 12.05 28.97
C THR A 3 -2.84 11.23 28.05
N LEU A 4 -1.56 11.04 28.37
CA LEU A 4 -0.66 10.23 27.54
C LEU A 4 -0.94 8.73 27.71
N LEU A 5 -1.17 8.29 28.94
CA LEU A 5 -1.52 6.89 29.21
C LEU A 5 -2.86 6.52 28.58
N LYS A 6 -3.85 7.42 28.62
CA LYS A 6 -5.14 7.22 27.96
C LYS A 6 -5.02 7.17 26.43
N LYS A 7 -4.16 8.02 25.83
CA LYS A 7 -3.83 7.97 24.40
C LYS A 7 -3.13 6.67 24.01
N ALA A 8 -2.16 6.22 24.82
CA ALA A 8 -1.50 4.92 24.62
C ALA A 8 -2.49 3.76 24.73
N GLY A 9 -3.42 3.83 25.69
CA GLY A 9 -4.48 2.84 25.87
C GLY A 9 -5.40 2.72 24.65
N THR A 10 -5.75 3.83 24.00
CA THR A 10 -6.55 3.78 22.74
C THR A 10 -5.78 3.20 21.55
N MET A 11 -4.44 3.18 21.59
CA MET A 11 -3.62 2.57 20.54
C MET A 11 -3.47 1.05 20.71
N LEU A 12 -3.76 0.50 21.89
CA LEU A 12 -3.65 -0.95 22.14
C LEU A 12 -4.55 -1.77 21.19
N ALA A 13 -5.71 -1.23 20.81
CA ALA A 13 -6.63 -1.86 19.87
C ALA A 13 -6.06 -2.03 18.45
N HIS A 14 -4.97 -1.32 18.13
CA HIS A 14 -4.31 -1.32 16.81
C HIS A 14 -2.94 -2.01 16.83
N LEU A 15 -2.58 -2.72 17.91
CA LEU A 15 -1.28 -3.39 18.01
C LEU A 15 -1.07 -4.44 16.90
N ASP A 16 -2.10 -5.21 16.57
CA ASP A 16 -2.01 -6.21 15.51
C ASP A 16 -1.73 -5.57 14.16
N LEU A 17 -2.35 -4.42 13.89
CA LEU A 17 -2.09 -3.62 12.69
C LEU A 17 -0.64 -3.13 12.63
N PHE A 18 -0.10 -2.62 13.75
CA PHE A 18 1.30 -2.19 13.81
C PHE A 18 2.28 -3.34 13.61
N THR A 19 2.03 -4.49 14.22
CA THR A 19 2.84 -5.70 14.05
C THR A 19 2.82 -6.16 12.60
N HIS A 20 1.65 -6.17 11.96
CA HIS A 20 1.53 -6.53 10.56
C HIS A 20 2.31 -5.56 9.65
N MET A 21 2.16 -4.25 9.86
CA MET A 21 2.94 -3.22 9.13
C MET A 21 4.44 -3.36 9.33
N LEU A 22 4.88 -3.67 10.56
CA LEU A 22 6.28 -3.90 10.87
C LEU A 22 6.83 -5.08 10.06
N HIS A 23 6.10 -6.19 10.01
CA HIS A 23 6.54 -7.38 9.27
C HIS A 23 6.54 -7.15 7.75
N LEU A 24 5.53 -6.46 7.21
CA LEU A 24 5.52 -6.05 5.80
C LEU A 24 6.72 -5.15 5.47
N ARG A 25 7.04 -4.18 6.32
CA ARG A 25 8.24 -3.36 6.17
C ARG A 25 9.52 -4.20 6.22
N GLY A 26 9.58 -5.19 7.10
CA GLY A 26 10.69 -6.14 7.18
C GLY A 26 10.93 -6.85 5.85
N LEU A 27 9.87 -7.32 5.18
CA LEU A 27 9.98 -7.95 3.86
C LEU A 27 10.50 -6.99 2.77
N LEU A 28 10.11 -5.71 2.80
CA LEU A 28 10.67 -4.70 1.87
C LEU A 28 12.17 -4.49 2.11
N GLN A 29 12.56 -4.43 3.38
CA GLN A 29 13.97 -4.27 3.74
C GLN A 29 14.77 -5.52 3.38
N LEU A 30 14.18 -6.71 3.50
CA LEU A 30 14.77 -7.96 3.01
C LEU A 30 14.96 -7.92 1.48
N ALA A 31 13.95 -7.50 0.72
CA ALA A 31 14.06 -7.37 -0.73
C ALA A 31 15.14 -6.35 -1.15
N ALA A 32 15.25 -5.23 -0.44
CA ALA A 32 16.33 -4.26 -0.66
C ALA A 32 17.70 -4.82 -0.30
N HIS A 33 17.81 -5.59 0.80
CA HIS A 33 19.05 -6.24 1.19
C HIS A 33 19.51 -7.28 0.15
N MET A 34 18.58 -8.07 -0.39
CA MET A 34 18.86 -8.98 -1.51
C MET A 34 19.37 -8.22 -2.74
N GLU A 35 18.80 -7.05 -3.03
CA GLU A 35 19.23 -6.21 -4.14
C GLU A 35 20.67 -5.70 -3.97
N GLU A 36 21.00 -5.21 -2.77
CA GLU A 36 22.34 -4.72 -2.43
C GLU A 36 23.40 -5.83 -2.52
N ARG A 37 23.04 -7.06 -2.11
CA ARG A 37 23.93 -8.23 -2.18
C ARG A 37 23.98 -8.89 -3.56
N GLY A 38 23.01 -8.62 -4.43
CA GLY A 38 22.83 -9.33 -5.70
C GLY A 38 22.20 -10.72 -5.56
N ASP A 39 21.53 -11.01 -4.44
CA ASP A 39 20.78 -12.24 -4.24
C ASP A 39 19.53 -12.26 -5.12
N ARG A 40 19.28 -13.40 -5.77
CA ARG A 40 18.19 -13.54 -6.76
C ARG A 40 16.96 -14.20 -6.16
N VAL A 41 17.18 -15.17 -5.27
CA VAL A 41 16.14 -16.00 -4.67
C VAL A 41 16.36 -16.05 -3.17
N THR A 42 15.26 -16.06 -2.43
CA THR A 42 15.24 -16.32 -1.01
C THR A 42 14.31 -17.48 -0.71
N LEU A 43 14.75 -18.39 0.14
CA LEU A 43 13.93 -19.45 0.72
C LEU A 43 13.63 -19.06 2.16
N ILE A 44 12.37 -19.10 2.56
CA ILE A 44 11.95 -18.78 3.92
C ILE A 44 11.20 -19.97 4.50
N SER A 45 11.76 -20.52 5.57
CA SER A 45 11.14 -21.52 6.44
C SER A 45 10.79 -20.88 7.79
N PRO A 46 10.04 -21.57 8.68
CA PRO A 46 9.72 -21.02 9.99
C PRO A 46 10.94 -20.65 10.85
N GLU A 47 12.08 -21.32 10.64
CA GLU A 47 13.28 -21.19 11.48
C GLU A 47 14.44 -20.48 10.78
N MET A 48 14.49 -20.51 9.44
CA MET A 48 15.64 -20.03 8.67
C MET A 48 15.23 -19.20 7.45
N ILE A 49 16.00 -18.15 7.17
CA ILE A 49 16.02 -17.39 5.91
C ILE A 49 17.29 -17.77 5.17
N THR A 50 17.14 -18.30 3.97
CA THR A 50 18.24 -18.64 3.08
C THR A 50 18.26 -17.68 1.90
N LEU A 51 19.32 -16.90 1.80
CA LEU A 51 19.57 -15.97 0.69
C LEU A 51 20.47 -16.67 -0.34
N VAL A 52 20.05 -16.67 -1.60
CA VAL A 52 20.73 -17.35 -2.70
C VAL A 52 21.13 -16.33 -3.77
N GLY A 53 22.43 -16.06 -3.86
CA GLY A 53 23.04 -15.17 -4.83
C GLY A 53 24.34 -15.75 -5.38
N ALA A 54 25.40 -14.95 -5.36
CA ALA A 54 26.76 -15.42 -5.62
C ALA A 54 27.24 -16.37 -4.50
N ASP A 55 26.88 -16.03 -3.27
CA ASP A 55 27.08 -16.85 -2.08
C ASP A 55 25.71 -17.28 -1.53
N MET A 56 25.70 -18.40 -0.80
CA MET A 56 24.52 -18.90 -0.10
C MET A 56 24.71 -18.70 1.40
N THR A 57 23.82 -17.93 2.03
CA THR A 57 23.82 -17.70 3.48
C THR A 57 22.48 -18.11 4.05
N SER A 58 22.49 -18.81 5.17
CA SER A 58 21.28 -19.25 5.87
C SER A 58 21.38 -18.87 7.34
N ASP A 59 20.44 -18.05 7.80
CA ASP A 59 20.42 -17.52 9.16
C ASP A 59 18.98 -17.45 9.69
N ALA A 60 18.80 -17.56 11.00
CA ALA A 60 17.48 -17.43 11.62
C ALA A 60 16.93 -15.99 11.58
N SER A 61 17.83 -15.02 11.44
CA SER A 61 17.50 -13.60 11.31
C SER A 61 18.49 -12.91 10.38
N VAL A 62 17.99 -12.02 9.52
CA VAL A 62 18.81 -11.19 8.63
C VAL A 62 18.78 -9.75 9.11
N THR A 63 19.96 -9.20 9.41
CA THR A 63 20.11 -7.78 9.71
C THR A 63 20.45 -7.03 8.43
N THR A 64 19.55 -6.15 8.03
CA THR A 64 19.72 -5.33 6.82
C THR A 64 20.70 -4.18 7.06
N SER A 65 21.28 -3.64 5.98
CA SER A 65 22.17 -2.47 6.00
C SER A 65 21.55 -1.23 6.67
N LYS A 66 20.22 -1.14 6.66
CA LYS A 66 19.43 -0.07 7.29
C LYS A 66 19.12 -0.34 8.77
N GLY A 67 19.74 -1.36 9.38
CA GLY A 67 19.62 -1.69 10.80
C GLY A 67 18.33 -2.41 11.20
N ALA A 68 17.50 -2.83 10.23
CA ALA A 68 16.31 -3.62 10.54
C ALA A 68 16.63 -5.11 10.59
N THR A 69 16.06 -5.79 11.58
CA THR A 69 16.19 -7.24 11.76
C THR A 69 14.93 -7.92 11.24
N VAL A 70 15.10 -8.88 10.35
CA VAL A 70 14.03 -9.68 9.78
C VAL A 70 14.19 -11.11 10.28
N GLU A 71 13.22 -11.59 11.06
CA GLU A 71 13.21 -12.94 11.61
C GLU A 71 12.48 -13.91 10.69
N ALA A 72 12.98 -15.15 10.58
CA ALA A 72 12.43 -16.19 9.72
C ALA A 72 10.94 -16.46 10.00
N GLY A 73 10.56 -16.65 11.26
CA GLY A 73 9.17 -16.98 11.63
C GLY A 73 8.16 -15.89 11.26
N ASN A 74 8.55 -14.61 11.39
CA ASN A 74 7.70 -13.49 11.02
C ASN A 74 7.58 -13.38 9.49
N ALA A 75 8.69 -13.48 8.78
CA ALA A 75 8.70 -13.47 7.32
C ALA A 75 7.89 -14.64 6.73
N TYR A 76 8.04 -15.84 7.30
CA TYR A 76 7.29 -17.04 6.92
C TYR A 76 5.78 -16.84 7.12
N SER A 77 5.37 -16.34 8.29
CA SER A 77 3.94 -16.14 8.61
C SER A 77 3.28 -15.13 7.67
N VAL A 78 4.00 -14.07 7.31
CA VAL A 78 3.51 -13.11 6.30
C VAL A 78 3.45 -13.75 4.93
N LEU A 79 4.49 -14.45 4.47
CA LEU A 79 4.48 -15.11 3.16
C LEU A 79 3.38 -16.17 3.05
N ARG A 80 3.11 -16.94 4.11
CA ARG A 80 1.99 -17.88 4.18
C ARG A 80 0.65 -17.18 3.92
N THR A 81 0.46 -16.03 4.53
CA THR A 81 -0.76 -15.22 4.36
C THR A 81 -0.83 -14.65 2.94
N LEU A 82 0.27 -14.11 2.41
CA LEU A 82 0.31 -13.49 1.09
C LEU A 82 0.17 -14.50 -0.06
N LYS A 83 0.75 -15.70 0.07
CA LYS A 83 0.67 -16.76 -0.94
C LYS A 83 -0.61 -17.57 -0.85
N GLY A 84 -1.28 -17.59 0.31
CA GLY A 84 -2.59 -18.21 0.50
C GLY A 84 -2.59 -19.74 0.42
N HIS A 85 -1.43 -20.38 0.50
CA HIS A 85 -1.29 -21.84 0.55
C HIS A 85 -0.29 -22.25 1.62
N ASP A 86 -0.49 -23.41 2.22
CA ASP A 86 0.43 -23.95 3.22
C ASP A 86 1.61 -24.65 2.54
N ALA A 87 2.84 -24.35 2.97
CA ALA A 87 4.05 -24.99 2.47
C ALA A 87 5.11 -25.01 3.57
N PRO A 88 5.95 -26.05 3.65
CA PRO A 88 7.03 -26.10 4.64
C PRO A 88 8.09 -25.01 4.43
N GLU A 89 8.24 -24.53 3.20
CA GLU A 89 9.16 -23.48 2.81
C GLU A 89 8.59 -22.68 1.64
N TYR A 90 8.84 -21.37 1.63
CA TYR A 90 8.48 -20.49 0.52
C TYR A 90 9.73 -20.01 -0.21
N ALA A 91 9.84 -20.39 -1.47
CA ALA A 91 10.77 -19.75 -2.40
C ALA A 91 10.14 -18.49 -2.98
N VAL A 92 10.86 -17.39 -2.92
CA VAL A 92 10.46 -16.11 -3.54
C VAL A 92 11.66 -15.50 -4.26
N THR A 93 11.41 -15.02 -5.48
CA THR A 93 12.39 -14.15 -6.15
C THR A 93 12.34 -12.74 -5.58
N ARG A 94 13.39 -11.95 -5.80
CA ARG A 94 13.40 -10.54 -5.41
C ARG A 94 12.21 -9.75 -5.97
N GLU A 95 11.90 -9.95 -7.25
CA GLU A 95 10.80 -9.23 -7.92
C GLU A 95 9.43 -9.69 -7.43
N GLU A 96 9.26 -11.00 -7.19
CA GLU A 96 8.06 -11.55 -6.57
C GLU A 96 7.84 -11.00 -5.16
N LEU A 97 8.89 -10.93 -4.34
CA LEU A 97 8.80 -10.38 -2.99
C LEU A 97 8.38 -8.90 -3.01
N LYS A 98 8.93 -8.09 -3.94
CA LYS A 98 8.52 -6.70 -4.14
C LYS A 98 7.05 -6.60 -4.57
N ALA A 99 6.61 -7.43 -5.51
CA ALA A 99 5.23 -7.42 -6.00
C ALA A 99 4.22 -7.86 -4.94
N LEU A 100 4.51 -8.93 -4.20
CA LEU A 100 3.68 -9.41 -3.09
C LEU A 100 3.54 -8.33 -2.01
N ASN A 101 4.63 -7.65 -1.70
CA ASN A 101 4.60 -6.58 -0.71
C ASN A 101 3.80 -5.36 -1.19
N ALA A 102 4.00 -4.90 -2.43
CA ALA A 102 3.26 -3.78 -3.00
C ALA A 102 1.74 -4.05 -3.04
N ARG A 103 1.36 -5.29 -3.35
CA ARG A 103 -0.04 -5.74 -3.26
C ARG A 103 -0.53 -5.70 -1.82
N ALA A 104 0.22 -6.25 -0.88
CA ALA A 104 -0.15 -6.29 0.54
C ALA A 104 -0.31 -4.88 1.12
N VAL A 105 0.56 -3.94 0.76
CA VAL A 105 0.47 -2.54 1.18
C VAL A 105 -0.78 -1.88 0.60
N SER A 106 -1.06 -2.07 -0.69
CA SER A 106 -2.30 -1.56 -1.31
C SER A 106 -3.56 -2.12 -0.64
N GLU A 107 -3.59 -3.41 -0.33
CA GLU A 107 -4.70 -4.06 0.38
C GLU A 107 -4.84 -3.54 1.82
N LEU A 108 -3.72 -3.29 2.49
CA LEU A 108 -3.69 -2.73 3.84
C LEU A 108 -4.21 -1.29 3.86
N GLU A 109 -3.80 -0.46 2.91
CA GLU A 109 -4.27 0.93 2.79
C GLU A 109 -5.79 1.00 2.55
N ALA A 110 -6.34 0.01 1.85
CA ALA A 110 -7.78 -0.13 1.63
C ALA A 110 -8.54 -0.77 2.80
N SER A 111 -7.85 -1.27 3.83
CA SER A 111 -8.46 -2.03 4.93
C SER A 111 -9.24 -1.17 5.92
N ASP A 112 -10.29 -1.75 6.50
CA ASP A 112 -11.06 -1.10 7.56
C ASP A 112 -10.23 -0.89 8.83
N ALA A 113 -9.24 -1.74 9.09
CA ALA A 113 -8.30 -1.57 10.20
C ALA A 113 -7.49 -0.28 10.06
N MET A 114 -7.00 0.02 8.86
CA MET A 114 -6.26 1.26 8.58
C MET A 114 -7.17 2.50 8.69
N ARG A 115 -8.42 2.39 8.21
CA ARG A 115 -9.43 3.44 8.39
C ARG A 115 -9.72 3.70 9.88
N ALA A 116 -9.96 2.65 10.67
CA ALA A 116 -10.23 2.75 12.11
C ALA A 116 -9.04 3.34 12.89
N PHE A 117 -7.81 3.03 12.49
CA PHE A 117 -6.61 3.67 13.02
C PHE A 117 -6.57 5.16 12.72
N GLY A 118 -6.86 5.57 11.47
CA GLY A 118 -6.94 6.97 11.07
C GLY A 118 -8.02 7.77 11.83
N GLU A 119 -9.18 7.17 12.07
CA GLU A 119 -10.22 7.76 12.93
C GLU A 119 -9.76 7.93 14.38
N THR A 120 -9.04 6.92 14.90
CA THR A 120 -8.48 6.98 16.26
C THR A 120 -7.45 8.11 16.38
N LEU A 121 -6.55 8.27 15.40
CA LEU A 121 -5.60 9.39 15.36
C LEU A 121 -6.29 10.75 15.31
N THR A 122 -7.35 10.87 14.51
CA THR A 122 -8.18 12.08 14.40
C THR A 122 -8.82 12.42 15.74
N ARG A 123 -9.39 11.43 16.44
CA ARG A 123 -9.99 11.57 17.77
C ARG A 123 -8.97 11.99 18.84
N LEU A 124 -7.71 11.59 18.68
CA LEU A 124 -6.63 11.95 19.59
C LEU A 124 -5.97 13.30 19.30
N GLY A 125 -6.41 13.98 18.23
CA GLY A 125 -5.92 15.29 17.81
C GLY A 125 -4.47 15.27 17.33
N VAL A 126 -4.01 14.16 16.75
CA VAL A 126 -2.67 14.07 16.17
C VAL A 126 -2.67 14.81 14.82
N PRO A 127 -1.94 15.93 14.67
CA PRO A 127 -1.92 16.68 13.42
C PRO A 127 -1.25 15.82 12.32
N GLY A 128 -2.01 15.46 11.29
CA GLY A 128 -1.54 14.67 10.14
C GLY A 128 -2.54 13.64 9.60
N ALA A 129 -3.53 13.21 10.39
CA ALA A 129 -4.50 12.18 9.98
C ALA A 129 -5.62 12.68 9.03
N ALA A 130 -5.75 13.99 8.85
CA ALA A 130 -6.88 14.60 8.13
C ALA A 130 -6.75 14.59 6.60
N SER A 131 -5.62 14.16 6.02
CA SER A 131 -5.35 14.41 4.60
C SER A 131 -5.87 13.36 3.61
N ALA A 132 -6.62 12.33 4.05
CA ALA A 132 -7.18 11.30 3.16
C ALA A 132 -8.72 11.26 3.11
N ALA A 133 -9.43 11.98 4.00
CA ALA A 133 -10.89 11.88 4.13
C ALA A 133 -11.67 13.05 3.50
N ALA A 134 -11.00 14.05 2.92
CA ALA A 134 -11.66 15.26 2.39
C ALA A 134 -12.03 15.21 0.90
N ALA A 135 -11.92 14.06 0.22
CA ALA A 135 -12.13 13.95 -1.23
C ALA A 135 -13.42 13.18 -1.63
N ALA A 136 -14.45 13.15 -0.78
CA ALA A 136 -15.74 12.55 -1.14
C ALA A 136 -16.92 13.33 -0.55
N THR A 137 -17.25 14.46 -1.17
CA THR A 137 -18.59 15.05 -1.08
C THR A 137 -19.22 15.02 -2.47
N PRO A 138 -20.21 14.14 -2.73
CA PRO A 138 -21.00 14.20 -3.94
C PRO A 138 -22.06 15.28 -3.77
N ALA A 139 -22.02 16.32 -4.62
CA ALA A 139 -23.10 17.27 -4.76
C ALA A 139 -23.93 16.90 -6.01
N GLU A 140 -25.08 16.25 -5.78
CA GLU A 140 -26.07 15.89 -6.79
C GLU A 140 -27.28 16.84 -6.72
N ALA A 141 -27.66 17.35 -7.90
CA ALA A 141 -28.99 17.86 -8.36
C ALA A 141 -29.63 19.09 -7.67
N ALA A 142 -30.34 20.03 -8.32
CA ALA A 142 -30.85 20.34 -9.69
C ALA A 142 -31.67 21.68 -9.56
N PRO A 143 -32.60 22.14 -10.45
CA PRO A 143 -32.81 22.07 -11.92
C PRO A 143 -32.84 23.52 -12.55
N GLU A 144 -32.90 23.78 -13.85
CA GLU A 144 -34.12 24.01 -14.65
C GLU A 144 -33.76 24.36 -16.12
N ARG A 145 -34.54 23.82 -17.07
CA ARG A 145 -34.68 24.19 -18.50
C ARG A 145 -36.03 24.96 -18.65
N PRO A 146 -36.49 25.48 -19.81
CA PRO A 146 -35.89 25.66 -21.14
C PRO A 146 -36.25 27.01 -21.85
N ALA A 147 -35.72 27.25 -23.06
CA ALA A 147 -36.48 27.60 -24.29
C ALA A 147 -35.89 28.69 -25.23
N ARG A 148 -35.82 28.30 -26.52
CA ARG A 148 -36.16 29.03 -27.76
C ARG A 148 -35.17 29.99 -28.45
N SER A 149 -34.96 29.62 -29.73
CA SER A 149 -34.30 30.29 -30.84
C SER A 149 -34.82 31.67 -31.23
N ARG A 150 -33.91 32.54 -31.70
CA ARG A 150 -34.06 33.67 -32.67
C ARG A 150 -32.65 34.30 -32.82
N ARG A 151 -32.13 34.80 -33.95
CA ARG A 151 -32.55 34.96 -35.35
C ARG A 151 -31.29 35.44 -36.12
N THR A 152 -31.07 34.90 -37.32
CA THR A 152 -30.42 35.41 -38.56
C THR A 152 -29.38 36.55 -38.54
N PRO A 153 -28.32 36.45 -39.39
CA PRO A 153 -27.81 37.57 -40.17
C PRO A 153 -28.13 37.42 -41.68
N GLU A 154 -28.77 38.43 -42.26
CA GLU A 154 -28.80 38.74 -43.71
C GLU A 154 -27.34 39.05 -44.15
N GLY A 155 -26.82 38.75 -45.34
CA GLY A 155 -27.39 38.49 -46.66
C GLY A 155 -26.71 39.45 -47.65
N ASP A 156 -25.77 38.96 -48.48
CA ASP A 156 -25.27 39.55 -49.75
C ASP A 156 -24.04 38.71 -50.16
N GLY A 157 -23.82 38.17 -51.36
CA GLY A 157 -24.51 38.16 -52.64
C GLY A 157 -23.61 37.33 -53.60
N ALA A 158 -24.24 36.66 -54.58
CA ALA A 158 -23.76 36.10 -55.86
C ALA A 158 -22.23 35.83 -56.07
N SER A 159 -21.75 34.70 -56.58
CA SER A 159 -22.13 34.07 -57.85
C SER A 159 -21.50 32.67 -58.03
N GLU A 160 -22.24 31.80 -58.73
CA GLU A 160 -21.81 30.81 -59.74
C GLU A 160 -20.74 29.70 -59.44
N GLN A 161 -21.24 28.45 -59.51
CA GLN A 161 -20.64 27.13 -59.85
C GLN A 161 -19.61 27.11 -61.02
N PRO A 162 -19.02 25.95 -61.41
CA PRO A 162 -18.39 24.84 -60.68
C PRO A 162 -17.08 24.32 -61.36
N ALA A 163 -16.56 23.19 -60.86
CA ALA A 163 -15.78 22.14 -61.55
C ALA A 163 -14.28 22.38 -61.90
N ALA A 164 -13.40 21.60 -61.26
CA ALA A 164 -12.70 20.44 -61.82
C ALA A 164 -11.67 19.89 -60.81
#